data_AF-A0A519RWI0-F1
#
_entry.id   AF-A0A519RWI0-F1
#
_cell.length_a   1.000
_cell.length_b   1.000
_cell.length_c   1.000
_cell.angle_alpha   90.00
_cell.angle_beta   90.00
_cell.angle_gamma   90.00
#
_symmetry.space_group_name_H-M   'P 1'
#
loop_
_entity.id
_entity.type
_entity.pdbx_description
1 polymer ?
#
loop_
_entity_poly.entity_id
_entity_poly.type
_entity_poly.pdbx_seq_one_letter_code
_entity_poly.pdbx_strand_id
1 'polypeptide(L)'
;VGIAKIMKAYNFQILVDAYNNVPFTDALKNTASLRPKYDGGQAVYEGSLALIDAGIAAIKSAGTSGVKPGSDDIFFAGNMTLWIKFANTLKLRMLLRQSEIPGRTAYIQTEIAKIVAEGSGFIGAGESVLSSPGYVSSTGKLNPFWERYYNDAAGAITAYYRATRPTVYVINKYVNNTDPRIARLYSPIGGVYKGVELGRNTGDAQATLYKSNVLSPFLPLGGLLKSATQKSVIMLSSESLFLQAEAAQRGFITGSAETFYNSGISESFVYLGVTNAAAAAATYYAQPLQNVNFATSTDKIQAIIFQKWLALNSISGWESWNDFRRTKFPVDNPLSLAAIGTKHPARLLYPNSELGTNGEEVTKQGTISPFDSKVFWDKK
;
A
#
# COMPACT_ATOMS: atom_id res chain seq x y z
N VAL A 1 3.89 -11.50 22.29
CA VAL A 1 3.82 -10.05 22.62
C VAL A 1 4.41 -9.16 21.52
N GLY A 2 5.65 -9.39 21.06
CA GLY A 2 6.29 -8.52 20.05
C GLY A 2 5.48 -8.35 18.75
N ILE A 3 5.01 -9.45 18.17
CA ILE A 3 4.12 -9.47 16.99
C ILE A 3 2.88 -8.57 17.17
N ALA A 4 2.20 -8.68 18.32
CA ALA A 4 0.99 -7.91 18.60
C ALA A 4 1.26 -6.40 18.66
N LYS A 5 2.43 -5.97 19.16
CA LYS A 5 2.83 -4.55 19.16
C LYS A 5 3.06 -4.03 17.73
N ILE A 6 3.73 -4.82 16.90
CA ILE A 6 3.99 -4.48 15.48
C ILE A 6 2.65 -4.35 14.73
N MET A 7 1.75 -5.32 14.87
CA MET A 7 0.44 -5.28 14.22
C MET A 7 -0.46 -4.16 14.76
N LYS A 8 -0.38 -3.84 16.05
CA LYS A 8 -1.07 -2.68 16.63
C LYS A 8 -0.60 -1.38 15.97
N ALA A 9 0.71 -1.19 15.81
CA ALA A 9 1.28 -0.02 15.14
C ALA A 9 0.87 0.05 13.65
N TYR A 10 0.86 -1.08 12.93
CA TYR A 10 0.38 -1.15 11.54
C TYR A 10 -1.07 -0.65 11.41
N ASN A 11 -1.96 -1.11 12.30
CA ASN A 11 -3.35 -0.66 12.28
C ASN A 11 -3.50 0.83 12.61
N PHE A 12 -2.71 1.37 13.56
CA PHE A 12 -2.73 2.80 13.86
C PHE A 12 -2.16 3.66 12.74
N GLN A 13 -1.15 3.20 12.01
CA GLN A 13 -0.68 3.86 10.79
C GLN A 13 -1.83 4.05 9.81
N ILE A 14 -2.60 2.98 9.53
CA ILE A 14 -3.74 3.04 8.61
C ILE A 14 -4.80 4.02 9.12
N LEU A 15 -5.13 3.97 10.41
CA LEU A 15 -6.11 4.85 11.03
C LEU A 15 -5.72 6.33 10.94
N VAL A 16 -4.46 6.68 11.20
CA VAL A 16 -3.98 8.06 11.05
C VAL A 16 -3.93 8.48 9.59
N ASP A 17 -3.52 7.59 8.69
CA ASP A 17 -3.53 7.88 7.25
C ASP A 17 -4.95 8.15 6.75
N ALA A 18 -5.96 7.48 7.32
CA ALA A 18 -7.36 7.67 6.98
C ALA A 18 -7.93 8.96 7.59
N TYR A 19 -7.71 9.18 8.89
CA TYR A 19 -8.50 10.10 9.70
C TYR A 19 -7.68 11.16 10.45
N ASN A 20 -6.36 11.17 10.32
CA ASN A 20 -5.45 12.01 11.10
C ASN A 20 -5.47 11.70 12.61
N ASN A 21 -6.21 12.48 13.41
CA ASN A 21 -6.28 12.27 14.85
C ASN A 21 -7.19 11.08 15.15
N VAL A 22 -6.77 10.19 16.03
CA VAL A 22 -7.51 8.98 16.41
C VAL A 22 -7.27 8.61 17.87
N PRO A 23 -8.20 7.90 18.52
CA PRO A 23 -7.94 7.37 19.86
C PRO A 23 -6.73 6.43 19.88
N PHE A 24 -5.74 6.70 20.74
CA PHE A 24 -4.52 5.89 20.79
C PHE A 24 -4.07 5.56 22.23
N THR A 25 -3.67 6.56 23.01
CA THR A 25 -3.18 6.39 24.39
C THR A 25 -4.27 5.89 25.34
N ASP A 26 -5.52 6.27 25.09
CA ASP A 26 -6.69 5.82 25.85
C ASP A 26 -7.49 4.71 25.16
N ALA A 27 -7.14 4.36 23.93
CA ALA A 27 -7.80 3.29 23.20
C ALA A 27 -7.46 1.91 23.76
N LEU A 28 -8.38 0.95 23.53
CA LEU A 28 -8.21 -0.47 23.87
C LEU A 28 -8.02 -0.73 25.38
N LYS A 29 -8.54 0.15 26.23
CA LYS A 29 -8.56 0.00 27.69
C LYS A 29 -9.87 -0.62 28.23
N ASN A 30 -10.72 -1.13 27.34
CA ASN A 30 -12.04 -1.70 27.67
C ASN A 30 -12.85 -0.71 28.55
N THR A 31 -13.43 -1.19 29.65
CA THR A 31 -14.26 -0.39 30.56
C THR A 31 -13.51 0.70 31.32
N ALA A 32 -12.16 0.69 31.31
CA ALA A 32 -11.36 1.75 31.92
C ALA A 32 -11.31 3.03 31.06
N SER A 33 -11.72 2.99 29.78
CA SER A 33 -11.92 4.18 28.96
C SER A 33 -13.04 3.96 27.95
N LEU A 34 -14.26 4.34 28.34
CA LEU A 34 -15.45 4.21 27.50
C LEU A 34 -15.55 5.28 26.39
N ARG A 35 -14.84 6.39 26.57
CA ARG A 35 -14.80 7.55 25.65
C ARG A 35 -13.35 7.98 25.47
N PRO A 36 -12.55 7.21 24.72
CA PRO A 36 -11.14 7.48 24.60
C PRO A 36 -10.91 8.77 23.81
N LYS A 37 -10.01 9.62 24.31
CA LYS A 37 -9.65 10.88 23.65
C LYS A 37 -8.91 10.64 22.34
N TYR A 38 -9.03 11.58 21.42
CA TYR A 38 -8.32 11.53 20.15
C TYR A 38 -6.94 12.16 20.31
N ASP A 39 -5.90 11.37 20.06
CA ASP A 39 -4.53 11.87 20.05
C ASP A 39 -4.18 12.44 18.68
N GLY A 40 -3.30 13.44 18.67
CA GLY A 40 -2.83 14.08 17.45
C GLY A 40 -2.14 13.08 16.52
N GLY A 41 -2.43 13.13 15.21
CA GLY A 41 -1.91 12.15 14.25
C GLY A 41 -0.40 11.95 14.29
N GLN A 42 0.38 13.02 14.50
CA GLN A 42 1.84 12.92 14.68
C GLN A 42 2.22 12.13 15.94
N ALA A 43 1.57 12.40 17.08
CA ALA A 43 1.82 11.70 18.33
C ALA A 43 1.46 10.21 18.23
N VAL A 44 0.38 9.88 17.50
CA VAL A 44 0.01 8.48 17.21
C VAL A 44 1.05 7.79 16.34
N TYR A 45 1.59 8.49 15.33
CA TYR A 45 2.68 7.98 14.49
C TYR A 45 3.96 7.71 15.30
N GLU A 46 4.41 8.67 16.11
CA GLU A 46 5.59 8.55 16.96
C GLU A 46 5.40 7.44 18.02
N GLY A 47 4.22 7.37 18.65
CA GLY A 47 3.87 6.30 19.58
C GLY A 47 3.80 4.93 18.90
N SER A 48 3.37 4.86 17.64
CA SER A 48 3.37 3.63 16.85
C SER A 48 4.78 3.17 16.48
N LEU A 49 5.70 4.10 16.15
CA LEU A 49 7.11 3.78 15.97
C LEU A 49 7.74 3.22 17.25
N ALA A 50 7.41 3.80 18.42
CA ALA A 50 7.84 3.28 19.71
C ALA A 50 7.26 1.89 20.03
N LEU A 51 5.99 1.62 19.64
CA LEU A 51 5.41 0.27 19.74
C LEU A 51 6.17 -0.74 18.88
N ILE A 52 6.60 -0.35 17.67
CA ILE A 52 7.39 -1.20 16.79
C ILE A 52 8.75 -1.49 17.42
N ASP A 53 9.45 -0.48 17.94
CA ASP A 53 10.74 -0.65 18.64
C ASP A 53 10.61 -1.61 19.83
N ALA A 54 9.59 -1.42 20.66
CA ALA A 54 9.30 -2.32 21.78
C ALA A 54 8.86 -3.72 21.33
N GLY A 55 8.33 -3.85 20.11
CA GLY A 55 7.96 -5.11 19.48
C GLY A 55 9.21 -5.90 19.04
N ILE A 56 10.11 -5.23 18.31
CA ILE A 56 11.40 -5.79 17.89
C ILE A 56 12.23 -6.20 19.10
N ALA A 57 12.36 -5.32 20.10
CA ALA A 57 13.10 -5.61 21.33
C ALA A 57 12.55 -6.87 22.04
N ALA A 58 11.23 -7.02 22.11
CA ALA A 58 10.61 -8.21 22.72
C ALA A 58 10.82 -9.49 21.90
N ILE A 59 10.90 -9.41 20.57
CA ILE A 59 11.24 -10.57 19.73
C ILE A 59 12.70 -10.96 19.96
N LYS A 60 13.62 -10.00 19.96
CA LYS A 60 15.05 -10.25 20.15
C LYS A 60 15.37 -10.78 21.54
N SER A 61 14.79 -10.21 22.59
CA SER A 61 15.05 -10.63 23.97
C SER A 61 14.54 -12.04 24.27
N ALA A 62 13.48 -12.48 23.59
CA ALA A 62 12.98 -13.84 23.73
C ALA A 62 13.96 -14.89 23.15
N GLY A 63 14.75 -14.53 22.14
CA GLY A 63 15.79 -15.38 21.57
C GLY A 63 15.27 -16.74 21.08
N THR A 64 16.10 -17.78 21.20
CA THR A 64 15.74 -19.17 20.86
C THR A 64 14.77 -19.80 21.86
N SER A 65 14.75 -19.31 23.10
CA SER A 65 13.90 -19.82 24.19
C SER A 65 12.47 -19.26 24.17
N GLY A 66 12.20 -18.28 23.30
CA GLY A 66 10.88 -17.70 23.13
C GLY A 66 9.88 -18.67 22.52
N VAL A 67 8.64 -18.68 23.04
CA VAL A 67 7.52 -19.40 22.41
C VAL A 67 7.24 -18.77 21.05
N LYS A 68 7.43 -19.55 19.98
CA LYS A 68 7.16 -19.13 18.60
C LYS A 68 5.76 -19.61 18.19
N PRO A 69 4.96 -18.78 17.52
CA PRO A 69 3.59 -19.13 17.13
C PRO A 69 3.52 -20.25 16.08
N GLY A 70 4.62 -20.58 15.39
CA GLY A 70 4.63 -21.62 14.35
C GLY A 70 3.52 -21.40 13.31
N SER A 71 2.68 -22.40 13.08
CA SER A 71 1.55 -22.33 12.15
C SER A 71 0.41 -21.39 12.58
N ASP A 72 0.36 -20.97 13.85
CA ASP A 72 -0.63 -19.99 14.32
C ASP A 72 -0.35 -18.59 13.75
N ASP A 73 0.88 -18.34 13.29
CA ASP A 73 1.26 -17.13 12.59
C ASP A 73 0.96 -17.24 11.08
N ILE A 74 -0.16 -16.63 10.70
CA ILE A 74 -0.68 -16.62 9.33
C ILE A 74 0.13 -15.76 8.35
N PHE A 75 1.16 -15.03 8.81
CA PHE A 75 1.99 -14.16 7.98
C PHE A 75 3.32 -14.83 7.63
N PHE A 76 4.05 -15.29 8.65
CA PHE A 76 5.43 -15.76 8.48
C PHE A 76 5.69 -17.14 9.09
N ALA A 77 4.64 -17.87 9.50
CA ALA A 77 4.73 -19.21 10.09
C ALA A 77 5.76 -19.28 11.24
N GLY A 78 5.86 -18.22 12.05
CA GLY A 78 6.78 -18.15 13.18
C GLY A 78 8.20 -17.71 12.81
N ASN A 79 8.46 -17.27 11.58
CA ASN A 79 9.75 -16.69 11.19
C ASN A 79 9.91 -15.28 11.78
N MET A 80 10.60 -15.20 12.92
CA MET A 80 10.78 -13.95 13.65
C MET A 80 11.74 -12.97 12.96
N THR A 81 12.65 -13.45 12.11
CA THR A 81 13.50 -12.58 11.30
C THR A 81 12.65 -11.80 10.29
N LEU A 82 11.69 -12.46 9.63
CA LEU A 82 10.75 -11.79 8.73
C LEU A 82 9.83 -10.81 9.46
N TRP A 83 9.42 -11.11 10.70
CA TRP A 83 8.70 -10.15 11.53
C TRP A 83 9.50 -8.89 11.82
N ILE A 84 10.78 -9.01 12.15
CA ILE A 84 11.65 -7.85 12.39
C ILE A 84 11.88 -7.07 11.10
N LYS A 85 12.12 -7.75 9.97
CA LYS A 85 12.23 -7.08 8.66
C LYS A 85 10.95 -6.34 8.29
N PHE A 86 9.77 -6.93 8.51
CA PHE A 86 8.49 -6.25 8.30
C PHE A 86 8.34 -5.04 9.21
N ALA A 87 8.70 -5.17 10.49
CA ALA A 87 8.68 -4.06 11.44
C ALA A 87 9.58 -2.90 10.98
N ASN A 88 10.80 -3.18 10.55
CA ASN A 88 11.72 -2.18 10.00
C ASN A 88 11.18 -1.53 8.72
N THR A 89 10.63 -2.31 7.79
CA THR A 89 10.01 -1.75 6.57
C THR A 89 8.77 -0.90 6.90
N LEU A 90 7.98 -1.29 7.90
CA LEU A 90 6.85 -0.49 8.38
C LEU A 90 7.32 0.85 8.97
N LYS A 91 8.38 0.84 9.80
CA LYS A 91 9.01 2.08 10.26
C LYS A 91 9.46 2.94 9.08
N LEU A 92 10.15 2.36 8.10
CA LEU A 92 10.62 3.07 6.91
C LEU A 92 9.46 3.74 6.15
N ARG A 93 8.36 3.02 5.93
CA ARG A 93 7.13 3.55 5.31
C ARG A 93 6.60 4.77 6.08
N MET A 94 6.49 4.66 7.41
CA MET A 94 5.99 5.73 8.28
C MET A 94 6.91 6.96 8.30
N LEU A 95 8.22 6.75 8.24
CA LEU A 95 9.22 7.82 8.25
C LEU A 95 9.27 8.54 6.90
N LEU A 96 9.26 7.80 5.79
CA LEU A 96 9.17 8.38 4.45
C LEU A 96 7.84 9.12 4.25
N ARG A 97 6.75 8.68 4.90
CA ARG A 97 5.48 9.41 4.86
C ARG A 97 5.62 10.86 5.34
N GLN A 98 6.57 11.12 6.22
CA GLN A 98 6.81 12.43 6.83
C GLN A 98 7.87 13.26 6.11
N SER A 99 8.45 12.78 4.99
CA SER A 99 9.61 13.44 4.36
C SER A 99 9.33 14.83 3.78
N GLU A 100 8.06 15.12 3.50
CA GLU A 100 7.64 16.41 2.93
C GLU A 100 7.19 17.40 4.03
N ILE A 101 7.30 17.02 5.31
CA ILE A 101 7.05 17.93 6.44
C ILE A 101 8.29 18.80 6.65
N PRO A 102 8.17 20.15 6.59
CA PRO A 102 9.28 21.05 6.88
C PRO A 102 9.88 20.80 8.27
N GLY A 103 11.22 20.75 8.37
CA GLY A 103 11.95 20.54 9.63
C GLY A 103 11.98 19.10 10.14
N ARG A 104 11.40 18.12 9.42
CA ARG A 104 11.28 16.73 9.89
C ARG A 104 12.47 15.83 9.55
N THR A 105 13.37 16.27 8.69
CA THR A 105 14.52 15.48 8.19
C THR A 105 15.39 14.90 9.31
N ALA A 106 15.75 15.70 10.33
CA ALA A 106 16.61 15.23 11.42
C ALA A 106 15.95 14.12 12.27
N TYR A 107 14.64 14.24 12.51
CA TYR A 107 13.85 13.20 13.18
C TYR A 107 13.84 11.90 12.36
N ILE A 108 13.60 12.01 11.05
CA ILE A 108 13.58 10.86 10.13
C ILE A 108 14.94 10.15 10.13
N GLN A 109 16.04 10.90 10.00
CA GLN A 109 17.40 10.33 10.02
C GLN A 109 17.70 9.64 11.35
N THR A 110 17.30 10.23 12.48
CA THR A 110 17.48 9.63 13.81
C THR A 110 16.74 8.30 13.93
N GLU A 111 15.49 8.24 13.49
CA GLU A 111 14.70 7.00 13.54
C GLU A 111 15.18 5.93 12.56
N ILE A 112 15.66 6.32 11.38
CA ILE A 112 16.28 5.39 10.41
C ILE A 112 17.62 4.87 10.94
N ALA A 113 18.42 5.69 11.61
CA ALA A 113 19.66 5.24 12.25
C ALA A 113 19.42 4.13 13.29
N LYS A 114 18.29 4.17 14.01
CA LYS A 114 17.88 3.07 14.89
C LYS A 114 17.62 1.77 14.12
N ILE A 115 17.01 1.85 12.93
CA ILE A 115 16.78 0.68 12.06
C ILE A 115 18.12 0.11 11.58
N VAL A 116 19.04 0.97 11.15
CA VAL A 116 20.38 0.56 10.70
C VAL A 116 21.16 -0.11 11.84
N ALA A 117 21.14 0.48 13.03
CA ALA A 117 21.79 -0.08 14.22
C ALA A 117 21.13 -1.40 14.70
N GLU A 118 19.84 -1.58 14.45
CA GLU A 118 19.13 -2.82 14.75
C GLU A 118 19.64 -4.00 13.89
N GLY A 119 19.97 -3.76 12.62
CA GLY A 119 20.78 -4.64 11.78
C GLY A 119 20.08 -5.80 11.06
N SER A 120 18.79 -6.06 11.28
CA SER A 120 18.07 -7.16 10.60
C SER A 120 17.64 -6.80 9.17
N GLY A 121 17.78 -5.53 8.78
CA GLY A 121 17.44 -5.02 7.46
C GLY A 121 15.94 -4.90 7.23
N PHE A 122 15.56 -4.90 5.95
CA PHE A 122 14.19 -4.69 5.48
C PHE A 122 13.67 -5.95 4.78
N ILE A 123 12.36 -5.97 4.50
CA ILE A 123 11.78 -6.92 3.55
C ILE A 123 12.50 -6.78 2.19
N GLY A 124 13.14 -7.85 1.74
CA GLY A 124 13.86 -7.94 0.48
C GLY A 124 13.06 -8.62 -0.63
N ALA A 125 13.74 -8.90 -1.75
CA ALA A 125 13.19 -9.65 -2.86
C ALA A 125 12.72 -11.05 -2.40
N GLY A 126 11.54 -11.48 -2.85
CA GLY A 126 10.91 -12.74 -2.45
C GLY A 126 10.29 -12.74 -1.04
N GLU A 127 10.46 -11.69 -0.24
CA GLU A 127 10.03 -11.66 1.17
C GLU A 127 8.68 -10.95 1.38
N SER A 128 7.81 -10.91 0.36
CA SER A 128 6.49 -10.25 0.45
C SER A 128 5.71 -10.70 1.70
N VAL A 129 5.08 -9.73 2.38
CA VAL A 129 4.24 -9.94 3.57
C VAL A 129 2.84 -10.31 3.13
N LEU A 130 2.51 -11.59 3.28
CA LEU A 130 1.26 -12.17 2.82
C LEU A 130 0.53 -12.85 3.98
N SER A 131 -0.77 -12.59 4.13
CA SER A 131 -1.62 -13.18 5.14
C SER A 131 -2.41 -14.38 4.60
N SER A 132 -2.41 -15.48 5.34
CA SER A 132 -3.03 -16.75 4.97
C SER A 132 -3.77 -17.39 6.16
N PRO A 133 -4.96 -16.89 6.54
CA PRO A 133 -5.74 -17.41 7.67
C PRO A 133 -6.40 -18.78 7.42
N GLY A 134 -5.98 -19.51 6.39
CA GLY A 134 -6.57 -20.79 5.98
C GLY A 134 -7.70 -20.65 4.97
N TYR A 135 -7.53 -19.78 3.96
CA TYR A 135 -8.53 -19.62 2.89
C TYR A 135 -8.81 -20.94 2.18
N VAL A 136 -10.10 -21.25 2.00
CA VAL A 136 -10.60 -22.44 1.30
C VAL A 136 -11.83 -22.05 0.47
N SER A 137 -12.12 -22.81 -0.59
CA SER A 137 -13.28 -22.58 -1.47
C SER A 137 -14.60 -23.00 -0.80
N SER A 138 -14.99 -22.28 0.26
CA SER A 138 -16.20 -22.49 1.05
C SER A 138 -16.77 -21.15 1.50
N THR A 139 -18.09 -21.04 1.63
CA THR A 139 -18.80 -19.82 2.03
C THR A 139 -18.17 -19.20 3.27
N GLY A 140 -17.84 -17.90 3.19
CA GLY A 140 -17.21 -17.14 4.28
C GLY A 140 -15.73 -17.47 4.53
N LYS A 141 -15.09 -18.30 3.70
CA LYS A 141 -13.68 -18.73 3.86
C LYS A 141 -12.82 -18.50 2.63
N LEU A 142 -13.35 -17.89 1.56
CA LEU A 142 -12.53 -17.49 0.41
C LEU A 142 -11.62 -16.32 0.77
N ASN A 143 -10.58 -16.13 -0.03
CA ASN A 143 -9.86 -14.86 -0.04
C ASN A 143 -10.85 -13.72 -0.36
N PRO A 144 -10.99 -12.68 0.50
CA PRO A 144 -12.01 -11.64 0.30
C PRO A 144 -11.81 -10.80 -0.97
N PHE A 145 -10.58 -10.64 -1.45
CA PHE A 145 -10.32 -9.94 -2.70
C PHE A 145 -10.81 -10.76 -3.89
N TRP A 146 -10.56 -12.07 -3.89
CA TRP A 146 -11.09 -12.99 -4.88
C TRP A 146 -12.62 -13.02 -4.88
N GLU A 147 -13.23 -13.23 -3.71
CA GLU A 147 -14.68 -13.30 -3.57
C GLU A 147 -15.33 -11.99 -4.02
N ARG A 148 -14.78 -10.84 -3.64
CA ARG A 148 -15.32 -9.55 -4.07
C ARG A 148 -15.21 -9.37 -5.58
N TYR A 149 -14.04 -9.59 -6.15
CA TYR A 149 -13.73 -9.16 -7.52
C TYR A 149 -13.88 -10.25 -8.57
N TYR A 150 -14.24 -11.50 -8.22
CA TYR A 150 -14.46 -12.55 -9.22
C TYR A 150 -15.64 -13.48 -8.95
N ASN A 151 -15.49 -14.53 -8.14
CA ASN A 151 -16.55 -15.50 -7.91
C ASN A 151 -16.71 -15.84 -6.42
N ASP A 152 -17.95 -16.12 -6.06
CA ASP A 152 -18.29 -16.56 -4.71
C ASP A 152 -18.02 -18.06 -4.50
N ALA A 153 -18.30 -18.55 -3.29
CA ALA A 153 -18.16 -19.95 -2.93
C ALA A 153 -19.00 -20.92 -3.79
N ALA A 154 -20.11 -20.45 -4.36
CA ALA A 154 -20.98 -21.23 -5.24
C ALA A 154 -20.53 -21.20 -6.71
N GLY A 155 -19.44 -20.48 -7.01
CA GLY A 155 -18.90 -20.33 -8.35
C GLY A 155 -19.60 -19.24 -9.18
N ALA A 156 -20.50 -18.45 -8.59
CA ALA A 156 -21.20 -17.39 -9.30
C ALA A 156 -20.29 -16.14 -9.45
N ILE A 157 -20.26 -15.59 -10.66
CA ILE A 157 -19.50 -14.37 -10.96
C ILE A 157 -20.14 -13.16 -10.28
N THR A 158 -19.36 -12.36 -9.55
CA THR A 158 -19.86 -11.22 -8.79
C THR A 158 -20.17 -10.00 -9.66
N ALA A 159 -21.04 -9.13 -9.15
CA ALA A 159 -21.35 -7.85 -9.79
C ALA A 159 -20.10 -6.96 -9.96
N TYR A 160 -19.18 -6.98 -8.98
CA TYR A 160 -17.94 -6.20 -9.07
C TYR A 160 -17.02 -6.71 -10.18
N TYR A 161 -16.92 -8.02 -10.42
CA TYR A 161 -16.18 -8.53 -11.59
C TYR A 161 -16.70 -7.91 -12.88
N ARG A 162 -18.04 -7.84 -13.00
CA ARG A 162 -18.73 -7.32 -14.19
C ARG A 162 -18.70 -5.82 -14.30
N ALA A 163 -18.61 -5.08 -13.19
CA ALA A 163 -18.73 -3.62 -13.16
C ALA A 163 -17.38 -2.88 -13.11
N THR A 164 -16.34 -3.48 -12.52
CA THR A 164 -15.05 -2.78 -12.37
C THR A 164 -14.38 -2.60 -13.73
N ARG A 165 -13.91 -1.37 -14.03
CA ARG A 165 -13.19 -1.00 -15.26
C ARG A 165 -11.91 -0.25 -14.94
N PRO A 166 -10.82 -0.44 -15.70
CA PRO A 166 -9.67 0.42 -15.59
C PRO A 166 -9.98 1.80 -16.14
N THR A 167 -9.35 2.83 -15.57
CA THR A 167 -9.44 4.17 -16.13
C THR A 167 -8.60 4.27 -17.41
N VAL A 168 -8.98 5.18 -18.33
CA VAL A 168 -8.11 5.53 -19.48
C VAL A 168 -6.72 5.94 -19.00
N TYR A 169 -6.67 6.68 -17.88
CA TYR A 169 -5.44 7.11 -17.24
C TYR A 169 -4.48 5.93 -16.96
N VAL A 170 -4.94 4.91 -16.24
CA VAL A 170 -4.07 3.78 -15.88
C VAL A 170 -3.66 2.97 -17.10
N ILE A 171 -4.56 2.75 -18.06
CA ILE A 171 -4.25 2.03 -19.30
C ILE A 171 -3.14 2.76 -20.07
N ASN A 172 -3.26 4.08 -20.24
CA ASN A 172 -2.27 4.86 -20.96
C ASN A 172 -0.90 4.83 -20.29
N LYS A 173 -0.82 4.77 -18.96
CA LYS A 173 0.47 4.64 -18.27
C LYS A 173 1.20 3.34 -18.60
N TYR A 174 0.48 2.24 -18.78
CA TYR A 174 1.11 0.99 -19.18
C TYR A 174 1.41 0.95 -20.69
N VAL A 175 0.46 1.37 -21.53
CA VAL A 175 0.62 1.37 -23.00
C VAL A 175 1.77 2.27 -23.44
N ASN A 176 1.82 3.52 -22.95
CA ASN A 176 2.81 4.51 -23.38
C ASN A 176 4.24 4.16 -22.93
N ASN A 177 4.38 3.28 -21.93
CA ASN A 177 5.68 2.83 -21.42
C ASN A 177 6.04 1.40 -21.89
N THR A 178 5.26 0.84 -22.83
CA THR A 178 5.42 -0.54 -23.32
C THR A 178 5.53 -1.55 -22.16
N ASP A 179 4.71 -1.37 -21.14
CA ASP A 179 4.85 -2.10 -19.88
C ASP A 179 4.13 -3.45 -19.94
N PRO A 180 4.86 -4.58 -19.85
CA PRO A 180 4.28 -5.92 -20.01
C PRO A 180 3.35 -6.32 -18.86
N ARG A 181 3.35 -5.59 -17.73
CA ARG A 181 2.40 -5.82 -16.64
C ARG A 181 0.95 -5.62 -17.08
N ILE A 182 0.70 -4.84 -18.14
CA ILE A 182 -0.66 -4.60 -18.66
C ILE A 182 -1.40 -5.89 -19.00
N ALA A 183 -0.71 -6.88 -19.57
CA ALA A 183 -1.29 -8.16 -19.97
C ALA A 183 -1.60 -9.08 -18.78
N ARG A 184 -1.01 -8.79 -17.61
CA ARG A 184 -1.25 -9.49 -16.36
C ARG A 184 -2.37 -8.86 -15.53
N LEU A 185 -2.67 -7.59 -15.80
CA LEU A 185 -3.68 -6.82 -15.09
C LEU A 185 -4.99 -6.79 -15.88
N TYR A 186 -4.95 -6.55 -17.18
CA TYR A 186 -6.13 -6.24 -17.99
C TYR A 186 -6.30 -7.18 -19.18
N SER A 187 -7.52 -7.27 -19.72
CA SER A 187 -7.79 -7.94 -20.99
C SER A 187 -8.01 -6.93 -22.12
N PRO A 188 -7.43 -7.15 -23.31
CA PRO A 188 -7.71 -6.33 -24.48
C PRO A 188 -9.11 -6.63 -25.07
N ILE A 189 -9.69 -5.66 -25.75
CA ILE A 189 -10.94 -5.79 -26.53
C ILE A 189 -10.60 -5.58 -27.99
N GLY A 190 -10.78 -6.60 -28.83
CA GLY A 190 -10.40 -6.53 -30.24
C GLY A 190 -8.90 -6.27 -30.42
N GLY A 191 -8.06 -6.82 -29.53
CA GLY A 191 -6.60 -6.65 -29.56
C GLY A 191 -6.06 -5.36 -28.93
N VAL A 192 -6.92 -4.45 -28.45
CA VAL A 192 -6.52 -3.16 -27.89
C VAL A 192 -6.94 -3.03 -26.42
N TYR A 193 -6.04 -2.54 -25.57
CA TYR A 193 -6.36 -2.18 -24.19
C TYR A 193 -7.13 -0.87 -24.16
N LYS A 194 -8.29 -0.88 -23.50
CA LYS A 194 -9.18 0.29 -23.39
C LYS A 194 -9.57 0.52 -21.93
N GLY A 195 -9.65 1.78 -21.54
CA GLY A 195 -10.15 2.22 -20.23
C GLY A 195 -11.37 3.11 -20.36
N VAL A 196 -11.94 3.50 -19.22
CA VAL A 196 -13.08 4.43 -19.13
C VAL A 196 -12.63 5.72 -18.44
N GLU A 197 -13.17 6.88 -18.82
CA GLU A 197 -12.87 8.12 -18.11
C GLU A 197 -13.39 8.08 -16.66
N LEU A 198 -12.57 8.55 -15.73
CA LEU A 198 -12.91 8.52 -14.31
C LEU A 198 -14.15 9.39 -14.05
N GLY A 199 -15.20 8.81 -13.45
CA GLY A 199 -16.43 9.54 -13.15
C GLY A 199 -17.43 9.66 -14.29
N ARG A 200 -17.22 8.97 -15.42
CA ARG A 200 -18.21 8.92 -16.49
C ARG A 200 -19.49 8.23 -16.02
N ASN A 201 -20.64 8.81 -16.36
CA ASN A 201 -21.96 8.29 -15.99
C ASN A 201 -22.23 6.91 -16.63
N THR A 202 -22.92 6.04 -15.89
CA THR A 202 -23.23 4.66 -16.29
C THR A 202 -24.25 4.53 -17.43
N GLY A 203 -25.00 5.60 -17.72
CA GLY A 203 -25.94 5.68 -18.86
C GLY A 203 -25.29 6.03 -20.21
N ASP A 204 -23.99 6.33 -20.23
CA ASP A 204 -23.27 6.62 -21.47
C ASP A 204 -22.96 5.31 -22.22
N ALA A 205 -23.36 5.23 -23.49
CA ALA A 205 -23.09 4.09 -24.35
C ALA A 205 -21.59 3.72 -24.35
N GLN A 206 -20.67 4.69 -24.27
CA GLN A 206 -19.23 4.42 -24.16
C GLN A 206 -18.81 3.74 -22.85
N ALA A 207 -19.47 4.02 -21.73
CA ALA A 207 -19.20 3.32 -20.47
C ALA A 207 -19.59 1.83 -20.54
N THR A 208 -20.56 1.49 -21.41
CA THR A 208 -21.03 0.11 -21.63
C THR A 208 -20.25 -0.64 -22.73
N LEU A 209 -19.64 0.08 -23.67
CA LEU A 209 -18.90 -0.46 -24.82
C LEU A 209 -17.58 -1.13 -24.40
N TYR A 210 -16.93 -0.64 -23.36
CA TYR A 210 -15.60 -1.10 -22.96
C TYR A 210 -15.69 -2.01 -21.73
N LYS A 211 -16.12 -3.25 -21.97
CA LYS A 211 -16.09 -4.34 -20.98
C LYS A 211 -14.68 -4.89 -20.79
N SER A 212 -13.66 -4.04 -20.62
CA SER A 212 -12.37 -4.52 -20.16
C SER A 212 -12.58 -4.91 -18.72
N ASN A 213 -13.02 -6.16 -18.52
CA ASN A 213 -13.01 -6.77 -17.21
C ASN A 213 -11.59 -6.51 -16.68
N VAL A 214 -11.49 -5.95 -15.49
CA VAL A 214 -10.25 -5.48 -14.84
C VAL A 214 -9.22 -6.60 -14.63
N LEU A 215 -9.43 -7.75 -15.22
CA LEU A 215 -8.91 -9.01 -14.76
C LEU A 215 -8.68 -9.83 -16.02
N SER A 216 -7.46 -9.79 -16.54
CA SER A 216 -6.97 -10.87 -17.40
C SER A 216 -7.38 -12.20 -16.74
N PRO A 217 -8.28 -12.98 -17.37
CA PRO A 217 -8.93 -14.11 -16.71
C PRO A 217 -7.87 -15.14 -16.32
N PHE A 218 -7.86 -15.51 -15.03
CA PHE A 218 -7.28 -16.74 -14.49
C PHE A 218 -5.94 -17.11 -15.11
N LEU A 219 -4.94 -16.25 -15.02
CA LEU A 219 -3.59 -16.66 -15.38
C LEU A 219 -3.10 -17.56 -14.24
N PRO A 220 -3.05 -18.90 -14.43
CA PRO A 220 -2.56 -19.76 -13.37
C PRO A 220 -1.16 -19.30 -13.02
N LEU A 221 -0.86 -19.20 -11.72
CA LEU A 221 0.45 -18.77 -11.21
C LEU A 221 0.82 -17.29 -11.45
N GLY A 222 -0.12 -16.39 -11.78
CA GLY A 222 0.14 -14.92 -11.83
C GLY A 222 -1.10 -14.02 -11.90
N GLY A 223 -0.90 -12.74 -12.22
CA GLY A 223 -1.96 -11.71 -12.24
C GLY A 223 -2.46 -11.28 -10.85
N LEU A 224 -3.59 -10.58 -10.79
CA LEU A 224 -4.22 -10.12 -9.54
C LEU A 224 -5.08 -11.19 -8.85
N LEU A 225 -5.76 -12.00 -9.65
CA LEU A 225 -6.65 -13.07 -9.20
C LEU A 225 -6.04 -14.42 -9.53
N LYS A 226 -5.30 -14.97 -8.55
CA LYS A 226 -4.53 -16.21 -8.71
C LYS A 226 -5.36 -17.44 -8.34
N SER A 227 -6.09 -17.38 -7.23
CA SER A 227 -7.02 -18.43 -6.78
C SER A 227 -7.94 -17.94 -5.67
N ALA A 228 -9.02 -18.69 -5.39
CA ALA A 228 -9.90 -18.51 -4.24
C ALA A 228 -9.17 -18.60 -2.88
N THR A 229 -8.00 -19.23 -2.87
CA THR A 229 -7.19 -19.50 -1.68
C THR A 229 -5.91 -18.67 -1.65
N GLN A 230 -5.77 -17.69 -2.55
CA GLN A 230 -4.58 -16.87 -2.61
C GLN A 230 -4.36 -16.12 -1.30
N LYS A 231 -3.10 -15.94 -0.91
CA LYS A 231 -2.77 -15.15 0.27
C LYS A 231 -3.13 -13.68 0.04
N SER A 232 -3.61 -13.00 1.08
CA SER A 232 -3.87 -11.56 1.04
C SER A 232 -2.57 -10.78 1.13
N VAL A 233 -2.43 -9.74 0.33
CA VAL A 233 -1.25 -8.86 0.38
C VAL A 233 -1.38 -7.87 1.53
N ILE A 234 -0.32 -7.77 2.33
CA ILE A 234 -0.19 -6.78 3.41
C ILE A 234 0.87 -5.74 3.03
N MET A 235 1.98 -6.20 2.45
CA MET A 235 3.06 -5.38 1.90
C MET A 235 3.85 -6.24 0.91
N LEU A 236 4.07 -5.75 -0.31
CA LEU A 236 4.90 -6.47 -1.28
C LEU A 236 6.39 -6.17 -1.08
N SER A 237 7.24 -7.12 -1.45
CA SER A 237 8.68 -6.91 -1.59
C SER A 237 9.00 -5.76 -2.54
N SER A 238 8.24 -5.62 -3.63
CA SER A 238 8.34 -4.47 -4.54
C SER A 238 8.11 -3.13 -3.83
N GLU A 239 7.11 -3.05 -2.95
CA GLU A 239 6.86 -1.85 -2.14
C GLU A 239 8.05 -1.55 -1.24
N SER A 240 8.55 -2.54 -0.51
CA SER A 240 9.70 -2.41 0.39
C SER A 240 10.95 -1.91 -0.36
N LEU A 241 11.20 -2.43 -1.56
CA LEU A 241 12.34 -2.04 -2.38
C LEU A 241 12.19 -0.61 -2.91
N PHE A 242 10.97 -0.17 -3.27
CA PHE A 242 10.76 1.24 -3.63
C PHE A 242 10.90 2.18 -2.42
N LEU A 243 10.50 1.76 -1.21
CA LEU A 243 10.76 2.51 0.01
C LEU A 243 12.28 2.62 0.26
N GLN A 244 13.04 1.54 0.08
CA GLN A 244 14.50 1.55 0.19
C GLN A 244 15.15 2.43 -0.90
N ALA A 245 14.65 2.38 -2.14
CA ALA A 245 15.13 3.25 -3.22
C ALA A 245 14.94 4.73 -2.88
N GLU A 246 13.77 5.11 -2.37
CA GLU A 246 13.50 6.48 -1.95
C GLU A 246 14.41 6.89 -0.78
N ALA A 247 14.55 6.03 0.23
CA ALA A 247 15.41 6.31 1.37
C ALA A 247 16.88 6.48 0.96
N ALA A 248 17.38 5.65 0.04
CA ALA A 248 18.73 5.77 -0.50
C ALA A 248 18.89 7.04 -1.33
N GLN A 249 17.91 7.37 -2.18
CA GLN A 249 17.92 8.59 -3.00
C GLN A 249 17.91 9.87 -2.14
N ARG A 250 17.27 9.82 -0.96
CA ARG A 250 17.26 10.92 0.02
C ARG A 250 18.48 10.94 0.93
N GLY A 251 19.40 9.97 0.81
CA GLY A 251 20.58 9.84 1.66
C GLY A 251 20.26 9.40 3.10
N PHE A 252 19.11 8.78 3.33
CA PHE A 252 18.71 8.29 4.66
C PHE A 252 19.28 6.90 4.98
N ILE A 253 19.52 6.07 3.96
CA ILE A 253 20.20 4.78 4.08
C ILE A 253 21.32 4.68 3.06
N THR A 254 22.24 3.75 3.28
CA THR A 254 23.28 3.40 2.31
C THR A 254 22.73 2.47 1.21
N GLY A 255 23.49 2.34 0.12
CA GLY A 255 23.13 1.50 -1.03
C GLY A 255 22.74 2.32 -2.26
N SER A 256 22.66 1.65 -3.41
CA SER A 256 22.30 2.29 -4.68
C SER A 256 20.78 2.40 -4.81
N ALA A 257 20.27 3.63 -4.91
CA ALA A 257 18.86 3.91 -5.18
C ALA A 257 18.39 3.24 -6.49
N GLU A 258 19.23 3.22 -7.52
CA GLU A 258 18.95 2.57 -8.79
C GLU A 258 18.80 1.05 -8.64
N THR A 259 19.68 0.41 -7.85
CA THR A 259 19.61 -1.03 -7.61
C THR A 259 18.31 -1.40 -6.91
N PHE A 260 17.91 -0.65 -5.87
CA PHE A 260 16.64 -0.87 -5.19
C PHE A 260 15.44 -0.60 -6.10
N TYR A 261 15.49 0.46 -6.90
CA TYR A 261 14.46 0.81 -7.88
C TYR A 261 14.25 -0.30 -8.92
N ASN A 262 15.33 -0.78 -9.56
CA ASN A 262 15.27 -1.86 -10.55
C ASN A 262 14.81 -3.19 -9.93
N SER A 263 15.20 -3.45 -8.68
CA SER A 263 14.73 -4.62 -7.92
C SER A 263 13.23 -4.52 -7.60
N GLY A 264 12.73 -3.32 -7.25
CA GLY A 264 11.31 -3.08 -7.01
C GLY A 264 10.45 -3.33 -8.26
N ILE A 265 10.92 -2.90 -9.43
CA ILE A 265 10.28 -3.22 -10.72
C ILE A 265 10.28 -4.73 -10.94
N SER A 266 11.43 -5.38 -10.77
CA SER A 266 11.58 -6.83 -10.99
C SER A 266 10.65 -7.64 -10.09
N GLU A 267 10.56 -7.32 -8.81
CA GLU A 267 9.65 -7.98 -7.88
C GLU A 267 8.17 -7.76 -8.24
N SER A 268 7.81 -6.60 -8.80
CA SER A 268 6.45 -6.38 -9.29
C SER A 268 6.11 -7.26 -10.50
N PHE A 269 7.09 -7.52 -11.38
CA PHE A 269 6.92 -8.41 -12.52
C PHE A 269 6.80 -9.86 -12.07
N VAL A 270 7.62 -10.28 -11.10
CA VAL A 270 7.55 -11.61 -10.47
C VAL A 270 6.19 -11.81 -9.81
N TYR A 271 5.72 -10.85 -9.01
CA TYR A 271 4.44 -10.96 -8.31
C TYR A 271 3.25 -11.14 -9.27
N LEU A 272 3.27 -10.44 -10.41
CA LEU A 272 2.24 -10.52 -11.45
C LEU A 272 2.43 -11.73 -12.39
N GLY A 273 3.49 -12.52 -12.22
CA GLY A 273 3.80 -13.67 -13.06
C GLY A 273 4.05 -13.30 -14.51
N VAL A 274 4.74 -12.17 -14.77
CA VAL A 274 5.19 -11.82 -16.12
C VAL A 274 6.11 -12.92 -16.64
N THR A 275 5.89 -13.40 -17.87
CA THR A 275 6.74 -14.43 -18.48
C THR A 275 8.19 -13.96 -18.54
N ASN A 276 9.13 -14.79 -18.08
CA ASN A 276 10.54 -14.44 -17.95
C ASN A 276 10.75 -13.13 -17.15
N ALA A 277 10.04 -12.99 -16.03
CA ALA A 277 9.92 -11.75 -15.25
C ALA A 277 11.23 -10.97 -15.08
N ALA A 278 12.34 -11.64 -14.73
CA ALA A 278 13.63 -10.98 -14.56
C ALA A 278 14.16 -10.34 -15.86
N ALA A 279 14.14 -11.08 -16.96
CA ALA A 279 14.57 -10.56 -18.26
C ALA A 279 13.62 -9.47 -18.78
N ALA A 280 12.31 -9.68 -18.65
CA ALA A 280 11.30 -8.70 -19.04
C ALA A 280 11.43 -7.39 -18.25
N ALA A 281 11.69 -7.47 -16.93
CA ALA A 281 11.94 -6.30 -16.10
C ALA A 281 13.22 -5.58 -16.54
N ALA A 282 14.31 -6.31 -16.80
CA ALA A 282 15.55 -5.74 -17.28
C ALA A 282 15.42 -5.00 -18.61
N THR A 283 14.71 -5.58 -19.56
CA THR A 283 14.36 -4.89 -20.81
C THR A 283 13.51 -3.65 -20.55
N TYR A 284 12.52 -3.75 -19.65
CA TYR A 284 11.62 -2.65 -19.35
C TYR A 284 12.34 -1.44 -18.74
N TYR A 285 13.11 -1.61 -17.66
CA TYR A 285 13.78 -0.48 -16.99
C TYR A 285 15.03 0.01 -17.76
N ALA A 286 15.46 -0.68 -18.83
CA ALA A 286 16.49 -0.21 -19.75
C ALA A 286 15.95 0.74 -20.84
N GLN A 287 14.63 0.84 -21.02
CA GLN A 287 14.03 1.78 -21.99
C GLN A 287 14.39 3.22 -21.63
N PRO A 288 14.89 4.06 -22.55
CA PRO A 288 15.33 5.43 -22.27
C PRO A 288 14.14 6.40 -22.12
N LEU A 289 13.24 6.10 -21.18
CA LEU A 289 12.00 6.82 -20.91
C LEU A 289 12.00 7.39 -19.50
N GLN A 290 11.48 8.61 -19.36
CA GLN A 290 11.24 9.27 -18.07
C GLN A 290 10.37 8.39 -17.17
N ASN A 291 10.77 8.28 -15.89
CA ASN A 291 10.13 7.46 -14.86
C ASN A 291 10.14 5.94 -15.13
N VAL A 292 10.83 5.46 -16.16
CA VAL A 292 11.04 4.03 -16.44
C VAL A 292 12.49 3.66 -16.22
N ASN A 293 13.42 4.33 -16.91
CA ASN A 293 14.84 4.19 -16.64
C ASN A 293 15.27 5.17 -15.55
N PHE A 294 15.96 4.66 -14.53
CA PHE A 294 16.37 5.47 -13.40
C PHE A 294 17.34 6.58 -13.82
N ALA A 295 18.37 6.27 -14.60
CA ALA A 295 19.37 7.24 -15.07
C ALA A 295 18.75 8.34 -15.94
N THR A 296 17.87 8.00 -16.89
CA THR A 296 17.18 8.96 -17.77
C THR A 296 16.21 9.88 -17.02
N SER A 297 15.64 9.43 -15.90
CA SER A 297 14.64 10.21 -15.16
C SER A 297 15.23 11.46 -14.51
N THR A 298 14.67 12.64 -14.78
CA THR A 298 15.15 13.90 -14.19
C THR A 298 14.93 13.97 -12.67
N ASP A 299 13.70 13.73 -12.21
CA ASP A 299 13.35 13.59 -10.80
C ASP A 299 13.32 12.10 -10.41
N LYS A 300 14.34 11.68 -9.65
CA LYS A 300 14.48 10.29 -9.19
C LYS A 300 13.37 9.88 -8.20
N ILE A 301 12.88 10.80 -7.38
CA ILE A 301 11.80 10.53 -6.43
C ILE A 301 10.49 10.34 -7.20
N GLN A 302 10.23 11.17 -8.21
CA GLN A 302 9.08 10.99 -9.09
C GLN A 302 9.12 9.64 -9.81
N ALA A 303 10.29 9.23 -10.32
CA ALA A 303 10.45 7.93 -10.95
C ALA A 303 10.14 6.78 -9.99
N ILE A 304 10.69 6.81 -8.78
CA ILE A 304 10.44 5.80 -7.74
C ILE A 304 8.95 5.72 -7.39
N ILE A 305 8.29 6.85 -7.12
CA ILE A 305 6.87 6.87 -6.76
C ILE A 305 5.99 6.44 -7.94
N PHE A 306 6.35 6.81 -9.17
CA PHE A 306 5.62 6.37 -10.36
C PHE A 306 5.67 4.84 -10.54
N GLN A 307 6.85 4.22 -10.40
CA GLN A 307 6.96 2.76 -10.49
C GLN A 307 6.32 2.03 -9.31
N LYS A 308 6.40 2.61 -8.12
CA LYS A 308 5.67 2.12 -6.95
C LYS A 308 4.15 2.16 -7.19
N TRP A 309 3.64 3.25 -7.77
CA TRP A 309 2.24 3.37 -8.16
C TRP A 309 1.84 2.33 -9.23
N LEU A 310 2.66 2.08 -10.25
CA LEU A 310 2.43 1.02 -11.24
C LEU A 310 2.42 -0.38 -10.60
N ALA A 311 3.23 -0.61 -9.58
CA ALA A 311 3.26 -1.88 -8.85
C ALA A 311 2.06 -2.06 -7.91
N LEU A 312 1.44 -0.97 -7.42
CA LEU A 312 0.46 -1.04 -6.33
C LEU A 312 -0.96 -0.61 -6.69
N ASN A 313 -1.21 0.10 -7.80
CA ASN A 313 -2.52 0.72 -8.06
C ASN A 313 -3.71 -0.27 -8.04
N SER A 314 -3.48 -1.55 -8.38
CA SER A 314 -4.50 -2.60 -8.39
C SER A 314 -4.35 -3.61 -7.25
N ILE A 315 -3.45 -3.36 -6.30
CA ILE A 315 -3.11 -4.27 -5.17
C ILE A 315 -3.28 -3.55 -3.84
N SER A 316 -2.64 -2.38 -3.70
CA SER A 316 -2.68 -1.53 -2.50
C SER A 316 -2.91 -0.07 -2.93
N GLY A 317 -4.14 0.21 -3.36
CA GLY A 317 -4.57 1.57 -3.73
C GLY A 317 -4.47 2.56 -2.56
N TRP A 318 -4.55 2.08 -1.32
CA TRP A 318 -4.37 2.89 -0.11
C TRP A 318 -2.98 3.52 -0.04
N GLU A 319 -1.93 2.71 -0.22
CA GLU A 319 -0.56 3.20 -0.19
C GLU A 319 -0.26 4.13 -1.37
N SER A 320 -0.83 3.84 -2.54
CA SER A 320 -0.77 4.72 -3.72
C SER A 320 -1.42 6.09 -3.45
N TRP A 321 -2.58 6.12 -2.78
CA TRP A 321 -3.24 7.37 -2.38
C TRP A 321 -2.42 8.15 -1.36
N ASN A 322 -1.78 7.46 -0.41
CA ASN A 322 -0.92 8.09 0.59
C ASN A 322 0.32 8.73 -0.04
N ASP A 323 0.96 8.04 -0.98
CA ASP A 323 2.11 8.59 -1.71
C ASP A 323 1.70 9.79 -2.56
N PHE A 324 0.55 9.74 -3.23
CA PHE A 324 0.01 10.88 -3.95
C PHE A 324 -0.24 12.07 -3.02
N ARG A 325 -0.92 11.87 -1.88
CA ARG A 325 -1.17 12.96 -0.92
C ARG A 325 0.13 13.58 -0.43
N ARG A 326 1.15 12.77 -0.12
CA ARG A 326 2.44 13.27 0.37
C ARG A 326 3.22 14.01 -0.71
N THR A 327 3.39 13.39 -1.88
CA THR A 327 4.37 13.81 -2.88
C THR A 327 3.78 14.59 -4.06
N LYS A 328 2.45 14.52 -4.23
CA LYS A 328 1.71 14.96 -5.43
C LYS A 328 2.12 14.21 -6.71
N PHE A 329 2.73 13.04 -6.57
CA PHE A 329 3.05 12.14 -7.69
C PHE A 329 2.08 10.96 -7.78
N PRO A 330 1.71 10.52 -9.01
CA PRO A 330 2.02 11.16 -10.29
C PRO A 330 1.34 12.54 -10.44
N VAL A 331 2.04 13.49 -11.08
CA VAL A 331 1.59 14.91 -11.19
C VAL A 331 0.30 15.08 -11.98
N ASP A 332 -0.01 14.12 -12.84
CA ASP A 332 -1.15 14.17 -13.77
C ASP A 332 -2.32 13.29 -13.30
N ASN A 333 -2.42 13.03 -12.00
CA ASN A 333 -3.53 12.27 -11.42
C ASN A 333 -4.87 12.99 -11.70
N PRO A 334 -5.77 12.41 -12.50
CA PRO A 334 -6.97 13.11 -12.96
C PRO A 334 -7.97 13.30 -11.82
N LEU A 335 -8.82 14.32 -11.95
CA LEU A 335 -10.06 14.42 -11.18
C LEU A 335 -11.17 13.61 -11.87
N SER A 336 -12.18 13.24 -11.09
CA SER A 336 -13.41 12.67 -11.63
C SER A 336 -14.11 13.69 -12.51
N LEU A 337 -14.73 13.26 -13.62
CA LEU A 337 -15.61 14.11 -14.43
C LEU A 337 -16.82 14.62 -13.63
N ALA A 338 -17.17 13.92 -12.54
CA ALA A 338 -18.21 14.33 -11.60
C ALA A 338 -17.66 15.13 -10.39
N ALA A 339 -16.37 15.51 -10.40
CA ALA A 339 -15.79 16.28 -9.31
C ALA A 339 -16.41 17.68 -9.23
N ILE A 340 -16.75 18.07 -8.01
CA ILE A 340 -17.15 19.45 -7.70
C ILE A 340 -15.90 20.13 -7.12
N GLY A 341 -15.25 20.98 -7.92
CA GLY A 341 -14.01 21.66 -7.56
C GLY A 341 -12.74 21.00 -8.14
N THR A 342 -11.58 21.42 -7.63
CA THR A 342 -10.26 21.11 -8.22
C THR A 342 -9.34 20.29 -7.32
N LYS A 343 -9.86 19.75 -6.21
CA LYS A 343 -9.06 19.06 -5.18
C LYS A 343 -9.41 17.58 -5.09
N HIS A 344 -8.39 16.74 -4.91
CA HIS A 344 -8.58 15.34 -4.50
C HIS A 344 -8.90 15.26 -3.00
N PRO A 345 -9.59 14.20 -2.54
CA PRO A 345 -9.78 13.96 -1.12
C PRO A 345 -8.45 13.89 -0.36
N ALA A 346 -8.36 14.65 0.73
CA ALA A 346 -7.19 14.78 1.59
C ALA A 346 -7.23 13.82 2.79
N ARG A 347 -8.42 13.38 3.22
CA ARG A 347 -8.65 12.36 4.26
C ARG A 347 -10.07 11.83 4.21
N LEU A 348 -10.34 10.76 4.94
CA LEU A 348 -11.70 10.29 5.21
C LEU A 348 -12.32 11.08 6.38
N LEU A 349 -13.65 11.15 6.37
CA LEU A 349 -14.44 11.65 7.49
C LEU A 349 -14.52 10.58 8.58
N TYR A 350 -14.62 11.01 9.84
CA TYR A 350 -14.89 10.07 10.93
C TYR A 350 -16.20 9.32 10.66
N PRO A 351 -16.28 8.03 10.98
CA PRO A 351 -17.53 7.27 10.84
C PRO A 351 -18.67 7.94 11.60
N ASN A 352 -19.86 7.97 11.02
CA ASN A 352 -21.05 8.55 11.67
C ASN A 352 -21.36 7.90 13.03
N SER A 353 -20.97 6.65 13.24
CA SER A 353 -21.12 5.96 14.53
C SER A 353 -20.37 6.68 15.67
N GLU A 354 -19.21 7.28 15.39
CA GLU A 354 -18.42 7.99 16.41
C GLU A 354 -19.15 9.23 16.95
N LEU A 355 -20.02 9.86 16.14
CA LEU A 355 -20.86 10.96 16.59
C LEU A 355 -21.88 10.52 17.66
N GLY A 356 -22.34 9.26 17.59
CA GLY A 356 -23.28 8.70 18.56
C GLY A 356 -22.61 8.08 19.79
N THR A 357 -21.42 7.48 19.64
CA THR A 357 -20.75 6.74 20.72
C THR A 357 -19.68 7.56 21.46
N ASN A 358 -19.03 8.52 20.79
CA ASN A 358 -17.93 9.32 21.33
C ASN A 358 -18.01 10.79 20.84
N GLY A 359 -19.22 11.32 20.67
CA GLY A 359 -19.47 12.59 19.99
C GLY A 359 -18.79 13.83 20.60
N GLU A 360 -18.58 13.84 21.91
CA GLU A 360 -17.82 14.92 22.59
C GLU A 360 -16.37 15.01 22.10
N GLU A 361 -15.68 13.86 21.97
CA GLU A 361 -14.30 13.82 21.49
C GLU A 361 -14.20 14.12 19.99
N VAL A 362 -15.20 13.68 19.20
CA VAL A 362 -15.29 14.02 17.78
C VAL A 362 -15.46 15.53 17.58
N THR A 363 -16.31 16.17 18.39
CA THR A 363 -16.57 17.62 18.31
C THR A 363 -15.30 18.43 18.58
N LYS A 364 -14.42 17.96 19.48
CA LYS A 364 -13.11 18.59 19.73
C LYS A 364 -12.19 18.60 18.51
N GLN A 365 -12.44 17.75 17.50
CA GLN A 365 -11.68 17.74 16.24
C GLN A 365 -12.11 18.83 15.27
N GLY A 366 -13.21 19.54 15.56
CA GLY A 366 -13.77 20.59 14.72
C GLY A 366 -14.44 20.06 13.45
N THR A 367 -14.85 20.99 12.57
CA THR A 367 -15.46 20.65 11.29
C THR A 367 -14.42 20.12 10.32
N ILE A 368 -14.56 18.86 9.92
CA ILE A 368 -13.64 18.21 8.98
C ILE A 368 -14.17 18.34 7.55
N SER A 369 -13.39 18.97 6.67
CA SER A 369 -13.58 18.91 5.22
C SER A 369 -12.79 17.73 4.65
N PRO A 370 -13.39 16.83 3.85
CA PRO A 370 -12.67 15.71 3.24
C PRO A 370 -11.64 16.19 2.21
N PHE A 371 -11.68 17.45 1.77
CA PHE A 371 -10.78 18.03 0.77
C PHE A 371 -9.76 19.01 1.36
N ASP A 372 -10.10 19.71 2.46
CA ASP A 372 -9.25 20.78 3.01
C ASP A 372 -8.58 20.40 4.32
N SER A 373 -9.20 19.54 5.13
CA SER A 373 -8.61 19.08 6.39
C SER A 373 -7.59 18.00 6.09
N LYS A 374 -6.32 18.37 5.96
CA LYS A 374 -5.24 17.43 5.64
C LYS A 374 -4.85 16.55 6.83
N VAL A 375 -4.34 15.34 6.55
CA VAL A 375 -3.58 14.56 7.53
C VAL A 375 -2.27 15.27 7.88
N PHE A 376 -1.72 15.04 9.08
CA PHE A 376 -0.62 15.84 9.61
C PHE A 376 0.61 15.86 8.69
N TRP A 377 0.87 14.77 7.97
CA TRP A 377 2.02 14.63 7.07
C TRP A 377 1.79 15.14 5.65
N ASP A 378 0.55 15.43 5.24
CA ASP A 378 0.23 16.01 3.93
C ASP A 378 0.48 17.52 3.98
N LYS A 379 1.74 17.91 3.71
CA LYS A 379 2.23 19.30 3.78
C LYS A 379 2.60 19.92 2.44
N LYS A 380 2.55 19.13 1.36
CA LYS A 380 2.84 19.59 0.01
C LYS A 380 1.62 20.21 -0.67
#